data_AF-A0A3A9BZB2-F1
#
_entry.id   AF-A0A3A9BZB2-F1
#
_cell.length_a   1.000
_cell.length_b   1.000
_cell.length_c   1.000
_cell.angle_alpha   90.00
_cell.angle_beta   90.00
_cell.angle_gamma   90.00
#
_symmetry.space_group_name_H-M   'P 1'
#
loop_
_entity.id
_entity.type
_entity.pdbx_description
1 polymer ?
#
loop_
_entity_poly.entity_id
_entity_poly.type
_entity_poly.pdbx_seq_one_letter_code
_entity_poly.pdbx_strand_id
1 'polypeptide(L)' 'MQLLFREREYFLRVVNSQNYTLKESSGKIMLHISHRGLSGGWDIEADDLFSPEVVCGIYVFCRYLEQENEFIIV' A
#
# COMPACT_ATOMS: atom_id res chain seq x y z
N MET A 1 9.18 -3.33 0.26
CA MET A 1 9.57 -2.85 1.60
C MET A 1 8.95 -3.76 2.66
N GLN A 2 9.71 -4.15 3.67
CA GLN A 2 9.20 -4.98 4.77
C GLN A 2 8.59 -4.10 5.87
N LEU A 3 7.46 -4.51 6.43
CA LEU A 3 6.74 -3.84 7.50
C LEU A 3 6.50 -4.85 8.64
N LEU A 4 6.69 -4.40 9.88
CA LEU A 4 6.36 -5.18 11.07
C LEU A 4 5.11 -4.58 11.71
N PHE A 5 4.06 -5.39 11.86
CA PHE A 5 2.82 -4.97 12.52
C PHE A 5 2.28 -6.12 13.36
N ARG A 6 2.02 -5.86 14.65
CA ARG A 6 1.54 -6.87 15.61
C ARG A 6 2.35 -8.18 15.56
N GLU A 7 3.68 -8.06 15.60
CA GLU A 7 4.63 -9.18 15.57
C GLU A 7 4.58 -10.04 14.30
N ARG A 8 3.90 -9.58 13.25
CA ARG A 8 3.87 -10.23 11.94
C ARG A 8 4.58 -9.39 10.90
N GLU A 9 5.28 -10.09 10.02
CA GLU A 9 5.96 -9.48 8.89
C GLU A 9 5.03 -9.41 7.68
N TYR A 10 5.07 -8.24 7.05
CA TYR A 10 4.37 -7.97 5.81
C TYR A 10 5.32 -7.36 4.80
N PHE A 11 5.02 -7.55 3.53
CA PHE A 11 5.77 -7.02 2.41
C PHE A 11 4.88 -6.07 1.63
N LEU A 12 5.17 -4.78 1.76
CA LEU A 12 4.58 -3.74 0.92
C LEU A 12 5.29 -3.73 -0.43
N ARG A 13 4.50 -3.91 -1.49
CA ARG A 13 4.95 -3.80 -2.87
C ARG A 13 4.16 -2.69 -3.56
N VAL A 14 4.89 -1.70 -4.05
CA VAL A 14 4.38 -0.77 -5.04
C VAL A 14 4.54 -1.43 -6.40
N VAL A 15 3.43 -1.81 -7.02
CA VAL A 15 3.45 -2.45 -8.34
C VAL A 15 3.59 -1.37 -9.42
N ASN A 16 2.88 -0.25 -9.24
CA ASN A 16 3.04 1.00 -9.97
C ASN A 16 2.36 2.14 -9.19
N SER A 17 2.39 3.35 -9.74
CA SER A 17 1.81 4.56 -9.12
C SER A 17 0.29 4.52 -8.90
N GLN A 18 -0.39 3.49 -9.40
CA GLN A 18 -1.83 3.25 -9.30
C GLN A 18 -2.18 1.95 -8.56
N ASN A 19 -1.20 1.17 -8.11
CA ASN A 19 -1.45 -0.14 -7.52
C ASN A 19 -0.43 -0.52 -6.45
N TYR A 20 -0.92 -0.68 -5.22
CA TYR A 20 -0.13 -1.05 -4.05
C TYR A 20 -0.70 -2.32 -3.42
N THR A 21 0.17 -3.20 -2.96
CA THR A 21 -0.25 -4.45 -2.30
C THR A 21 0.60 -4.71 -1.06
N LEU A 22 -0.05 -5.06 0.05
CA LEU A 22 0.58 -5.59 1.25
C LEU A 22 0.32 -7.10 1.32
N LYS A 23 1.38 -7.89 1.42
CA LYS A 23 1.28 -9.35 1.55
C LYS A 23 1.88 -9.81 2.87
N GLU A 24 1.27 -10.80 3.51
CA GLU A 24 1.94 -11.54 4.59
C GLU A 24 3.01 -12.47 4.00
N SER A 25 3.92 -12.99 4.83
CA SER A 25 4.94 -13.97 4.44
C SER A 25 4.38 -15.23 3.76
N SER A 26 3.12 -15.58 4.03
CA SER A 26 2.39 -16.68 3.37
C SER A 26 2.05 -16.39 1.90
N GLY A 27 2.18 -15.13 1.46
CA GLY A 27 1.77 -14.65 0.14
C GLY A 27 0.33 -14.17 0.06
N LYS A 28 -0.47 -14.33 1.14
CA LYS A 28 -1.83 -13.80 1.23
C LYS A 28 -1.81 -12.28 1.09
N ILE A 29 -2.68 -11.74 0.24
CA ILE A 29 -2.90 -10.30 0.11
C ILE A 29 -3.77 -9.85 1.29
N MET A 30 -3.24 -8.91 2.06
CA MET A 30 -3.85 -8.40 3.28
C MET A 30 -4.37 -6.96 3.12
N LEU A 31 -3.82 -6.22 2.16
CA LEU A 31 -4.30 -4.91 1.73
C LEU A 31 -4.00 -4.73 0.24
N HIS A 32 -4.99 -4.24 -0.50
CA HIS A 32 -4.85 -3.82 -1.89
C HIS A 32 -5.39 -2.39 -2.03
N ILE A 33 -4.59 -1.51 -2.62
CA ILE A 33 -4.98 -0.13 -2.89
C ILE A 33 -4.81 0.12 -4.39
N SER A 34 -5.89 0.51 -5.06
CA SER A 34 -5.90 0.71 -6.51
C SER A 34 -6.57 2.03 -6.90
N HIS A 35 -5.98 2.71 -7.87
CA HIS A 35 -6.56 3.93 -8.43
C HIS A 35 -7.68 3.56 -9.42
N ARG A 36 -8.78 4.32 -9.41
CA ARG A 36 -9.94 4.06 -10.28
C ARG A 36 -9.77 4.52 -11.74
N GLY A 37 -8.58 4.97 -12.11
CA GLY A 37 -8.29 5.47 -13.45
C GLY A 37 -8.99 6.80 -13.73
N LEU A 38 -9.80 6.87 -14.79
CA LEU A 38 -10.37 8.12 -15.31
C LEU A 38 -11.39 8.78 -14.38
N SER A 39 -12.08 8.01 -13.55
CA SER A 39 -13.05 8.54 -12.56
C SER A 39 -12.36 9.20 -11.36
N GLY A 40 -11.05 8.99 -11.20
CA GLY A 40 -10.29 9.47 -10.07
C GLY A 40 -10.64 8.78 -8.75
N GLY A 41 -9.79 8.98 -7.75
CA GLY A 41 -9.96 8.37 -6.43
C GLY A 41 -9.41 6.95 -6.34
N TRP A 42 -9.59 6.35 -5.18
CA TRP A 42 -8.91 5.11 -4.79
C TRP A 42 -9.90 4.13 -4.17
N ASP A 43 -9.74 2.86 -4.57
CA ASP A 43 -10.33 1.73 -3.87
C ASP A 43 -9.32 1.13 -2.91
N ILE A 44 -9.81 0.75 -1.74
CA ILE A 44 -9.00 0.12 -0.71
C ILE A 44 -9.73 -1.10 -0.18
N GLU A 45 -9.13 -2.26 -0.39
CA GLU A 45 -9.59 -3.54 0.14
C GLU A 45 -8.59 -3.98 1.21
N ALA A 46 -9.05 -4.09 2.46
CA ALA A 46 -8.21 -4.43 3.59
C ALA A 46 -8.82 -5.59 4.38
N ASP A 47 -7.96 -6.45 4.91
CA ASP A 47 -8.35 -7.44 5.92
C ASP A 47 -8.74 -6.72 7.23
N ASP A 48 -9.82 -7.18 7.89
CA ASP A 48 -10.40 -6.57 9.11
C ASP A 48 -9.40 -6.46 10.28
N LEU A 49 -8.26 -7.14 10.19
CA LEU A 49 -7.14 -6.99 11.11
C LEU A 49 -6.61 -5.55 11.18
N PHE A 50 -6.67 -4.79 10.08
CA PHE A 50 -6.16 -3.42 10.02
C PHE A 50 -7.25 -2.42 10.35
N SER A 51 -6.98 -1.55 11.33
CA SER A 51 -7.88 -0.44 11.61
C SER A 51 -7.82 0.60 10.48
N PRO A 52 -8.88 1.41 10.29
CA PRO A 52 -8.91 2.43 9.25
C PRO A 52 -7.73 3.41 9.31
N GLU A 53 -7.23 3.72 10.50
CA GLU A 53 -6.08 4.60 10.70
C GLU A 53 -4.79 3.99 10.13
N VAL A 54 -4.58 2.69 10.33
CA VAL A 54 -3.43 1.96 9.79
C VAL A 54 -3.50 1.92 8.27
N VAL A 55 -4.67 1.61 7.72
CA VAL A 55 -4.91 1.58 6.27
C VAL A 55 -4.63 2.95 5.66
N CYS A 56 -5.14 4.03 6.27
CA CYS A 56 -4.90 5.41 5.83
C CYS A 56 -3.41 5.77 5.89
N GLY A 57 -2.72 5.40 6.97
CA GLY A 57 -1.28 5.61 7.13
C GLY A 57 -0.46 4.94 6.02
N ILE A 58 -0.79 3.69 5.68
CA ILE A 58 -0.13 2.98 4.57
C ILE A 58 -0.40 3.67 3.24
N TYR A 59 -1.63 4.11 2.98
CA TYR A 59 -1.97 4.84 1.76
C TYR A 59 -1.14 6.13 1.62
N VAL A 60 -1.14 6.98 2.64
CA VAL A 60 -0.36 8.23 2.63
C VAL A 60 1.13 7.95 2.45
N PHE A 61 1.65 6.92 3.13
CA PHE A 61 3.04 6.51 3.00
C PHE A 61 3.38 6.05 1.57
N CYS A 62 2.52 5.27 0.91
CA CYS A 62 2.70 4.91 -0.51
C CYS A 62 2.74 6.15 -1.41
N ARG A 63 1.86 7.13 -1.19
CA ARG A 63 1.84 8.37 -1.97
C ARG A 63 3.10 9.19 -1.76
N TYR A 64 3.62 9.24 -0.53
CA TYR A 64 4.89 9.88 -0.21
C TYR A 64 6.07 9.21 -0.94
N LEU A 65 6.16 7.87 -0.90
CA LEU A 65 7.23 7.14 -1.60
C LEU A 65 7.23 7.38 -3.12
N GLU A 66 6.05 7.48 -3.73
CA GLU A 66 5.95 7.78 -5.15
C GLU A 66 6.46 9.18 -5.49
N GLN A 67 6.12 10.19 -4.68
CA GLN A 67 6.67 11.54 -4.86
C GLN A 67 8.19 11.54 -4.75
N GLU A 68 8.76 10.88 -3.75
CA GLU A 68 10.22 10.78 -3.60
C GLU A 68 10.87 10.07 -4.80
N ASN A 69 10.24 9.04 -5.36
CA ASN A 69 10.74 8.36 -6.56
C ASN A 69 10.65 9.21 -7.83
N GLU A 70 9.66 10.09 -7.97
CA GLU A 70 9.56 11.04 -9.09
C GLU A 70 10.72 12.05 -9.11
N PHE A 71 11.36 12.32 -7.97
CA PHE A 71 12.53 13.20 -7.89
C PHE A 71 13.85 12.52 -8.29
N ILE A 72 13.88 11.20 -8.53
CA ILE A 72 15.08 10.43 -8.93
C ILE A 72 15.13 10.20 -10.46
N ILE A 73 14.29 10.89 -11.24
CA ILE A 73 14.41 10.89 -12.70
C ILE A 73 15.51 11.89 -13.09
N VAL A 74 16.74 11.37 -13.26
CA VAL A 74 17.89 12.04 -13.92
C VAL A 74 17.98 11.57 -15.37
#